data_AF-A0A1F3B1B0-F1
#
_entry.id   AF-A0A1F3B1B0-F1
#
_cell.length_a   1.000
_cell.length_b   1.000
_cell.length_c   1.000
_cell.angle_alpha   90.00
_cell.angle_beta   90.00
_cell.angle_gamma   90.00
#
_symmetry.space_group_name_H-M   'P 1'
#
loop_
_entity.id
_entity.type
_entity.pdbx_description
1 polymer ?
#
loop_
_entity_poly.entity_id
_entity_poly.type
_entity_poly.pdbx_seq_one_letter_code
_entity_poly.pdbx_strand_id
1 'polypeptide(L)'
;MNSTALYPNQSTSSAPFNSVYSVPPGESLSFADRQSIAENEVAADALETIDRSLARRLRSCRRGSRCRARKYCALCGPIQADQFGRRFGPKLLKLANSSHLTLTTRACPVLTRKGLDALKENFDRLRERKRFKQAVWGGVVNYQIEHRASGWLLHLHAILDQKGALSRSWTKKTWTDLGGGWAVKLQTITPGTQPVVLIYGARKPNLALDSNLLRQFHAATAGFVSIRPWGTLHPLYGVKPRLGGYLGRTQ
;
A
#
# COMPACT_ATOMS: atom_id res chain seq x y z
N MET A 1 -33.73 -0.80 -26.88
CA MET A 1 -33.60 0.53 -26.27
C MET A 1 -32.16 0.67 -25.77
N ASN A 2 -31.30 1.27 -26.60
CA ASN A 2 -29.87 1.38 -26.34
C ASN A 2 -29.60 2.71 -25.62
N SER A 3 -28.95 2.66 -24.46
CA SER A 3 -28.45 3.85 -23.77
C SER A 3 -26.92 3.79 -23.74
N THR A 4 -26.32 4.62 -24.58
CA THR A 4 -24.90 4.83 -24.74
C THR A 4 -24.48 5.95 -23.77
N ALA A 5 -23.64 5.67 -22.79
CA ALA A 5 -23.07 6.69 -21.90
C ALA A 5 -21.70 7.14 -22.43
N LEU A 6 -21.63 8.41 -22.82
CA LEU A 6 -20.45 9.15 -23.25
C LEU A 6 -19.58 9.54 -22.03
N TYR A 7 -18.28 9.28 -22.09
CA TYR A 7 -17.28 9.93 -21.24
C TYR A 7 -16.31 10.72 -22.13
N PRO A 8 -16.01 12.00 -21.82
CA PRO A 8 -15.06 12.78 -22.59
C PRO A 8 -13.61 12.39 -22.25
N ASN A 9 -12.84 12.14 -23.33
CA ASN A 9 -11.40 11.97 -23.35
C ASN A 9 -10.72 13.32 -23.08
N GLN A 10 -9.93 13.45 -22.03
CA GLN A 10 -9.00 14.57 -21.87
C GLN A 10 -7.59 14.09 -22.21
N SER A 11 -7.12 14.48 -23.40
CA SER A 11 -5.75 14.36 -23.86
C SER A 11 -4.87 15.37 -23.11
N THR A 12 -3.89 14.87 -22.35
CA THR A 12 -2.80 15.69 -21.84
C THR A 12 -1.61 15.57 -22.78
N SER A 13 -1.44 16.61 -23.59
CA SER A 13 -0.23 16.90 -24.34
C SER A 13 0.96 17.01 -23.38
N SER A 14 1.99 16.19 -23.61
CA SER A 14 3.29 16.30 -22.94
C SER A 14 4.28 16.87 -23.93
N ALA A 15 4.64 18.14 -23.75
CA ALA A 15 5.78 18.74 -24.42
C ALA A 15 7.09 18.24 -23.77
N PRO A 16 8.16 17.96 -24.54
CA PRO A 16 9.44 17.59 -23.97
C PRO A 16 10.16 18.82 -23.41
N PHE A 17 10.52 18.74 -22.12
CA PHE A 17 11.45 19.65 -21.47
C PHE A 17 12.87 19.28 -21.92
N ASN A 18 13.46 20.09 -22.81
CA ASN A 18 14.89 20.14 -23.06
C ASN A 18 15.26 21.56 -23.47
N SER A 19 15.61 22.38 -22.47
CA SER A 19 16.27 23.67 -22.67
C SER A 19 17.70 23.54 -22.16
N VAL A 20 18.62 23.20 -23.06
CA VAL A 20 20.05 23.33 -22.82
C VAL A 20 20.40 24.79 -23.03
N TYR A 21 20.74 25.50 -21.95
CA TYR A 21 21.21 26.88 -22.02
C TYR A 21 22.53 26.92 -22.79
N SER A 22 22.53 27.51 -23.99
CA SER A 22 23.76 27.81 -24.72
C SER A 22 24.23 29.19 -24.28
N VAL A 23 25.32 29.25 -23.52
CA VAL A 23 25.96 30.52 -23.15
C VAL A 23 26.74 31.04 -24.37
N PRO A 24 26.58 32.31 -24.78
CA PRO A 24 27.31 32.87 -25.90
C PRO A 24 28.82 32.92 -25.62
N PRO A 25 29.67 32.67 -26.63
CA PRO A 25 31.12 32.71 -26.46
C PRO A 25 31.59 34.15 -26.16
N GLY A 26 32.17 34.36 -24.97
CA GLY A 26 32.81 35.62 -24.59
C GLY A 26 32.45 36.16 -23.21
N GLU A 27 31.39 35.66 -22.55
CA GLU A 27 31.02 36.12 -21.20
C GLU A 27 31.62 35.21 -20.12
N SER A 28 32.38 35.81 -19.20
CA SER A 28 32.87 35.10 -18.01
C SER A 28 31.73 34.93 -17.01
N LEU A 29 31.27 33.69 -16.84
CA LEU A 29 30.32 33.31 -15.78
C LEU A 29 30.83 33.80 -14.41
N SER A 30 29.93 34.40 -13.63
CA SER A 30 30.25 34.84 -12.27
C SER A 30 30.61 33.64 -11.39
N PHE A 31 31.34 33.89 -10.30
CA PHE A 31 31.71 32.82 -9.35
C PHE A 31 30.46 32.10 -8.79
N ALA A 32 29.38 32.83 -8.55
CA ALA A 32 28.10 32.27 -8.08
C ALA A 32 27.45 31.36 -9.14
N ASP A 33 27.52 31.74 -10.42
CA ASP A 33 27.00 30.91 -11.52
C ASP A 33 27.81 29.62 -11.68
N ARG A 34 29.14 29.71 -11.55
CA ARG A 34 30.02 28.53 -11.59
C ARG A 34 29.77 27.58 -10.42
N GLN A 35 29.53 28.11 -9.22
CA GLN A 35 29.22 27.31 -8.04
C GLN A 35 27.84 26.64 -8.18
N SER A 36 26.83 27.35 -8.68
CA SER A 36 25.49 26.80 -8.97
C SER A 36 25.55 25.70 -10.04
N ILE A 37 26.33 25.89 -11.11
CA ILE A 37 26.53 24.86 -12.14
C ILE A 37 27.21 23.62 -11.55
N ALA A 38 28.27 23.79 -10.74
CA ALA A 38 28.96 22.66 -10.11
C ALA A 38 28.07 21.89 -9.12
N GLU A 39 27.24 22.58 -8.32
CA GLU A 39 26.28 21.94 -7.41
C GLU A 39 25.19 21.17 -8.19
N ASN A 40 24.73 21.71 -9.32
CA ASN A 40 23.77 21.06 -10.21
C ASN A 40 24.37 19.86 -10.97
N GLU A 41 25.63 19.93 -11.39
CA GLU A 41 26.35 18.82 -12.02
C GLU A 41 26.60 17.68 -11.03
N VAL A 42 27.02 17.99 -9.80
CA VAL A 42 27.16 16.98 -8.73
C VAL A 42 25.81 16.33 -8.38
N ALA A 43 24.72 17.11 -8.39
CA ALA A 43 23.37 16.58 -8.22
C ALA A 43 22.93 15.68 -9.39
N ALA A 44 23.26 16.04 -10.64
CA ALA A 44 22.97 15.25 -11.83
C ALA A 44 23.77 13.93 -11.85
N ASP A 45 25.05 13.95 -11.48
CA ASP A 45 25.90 12.75 -11.42
C ASP A 45 25.51 11.82 -10.26
N ALA A 46 25.07 12.40 -9.13
CA ALA A 46 24.46 11.66 -8.02
C ALA A 46 23.10 11.05 -8.42
N LEU A 47 22.26 11.77 -9.16
CA LEU A 47 21.00 11.27 -9.71
C LEU A 47 21.24 10.13 -10.70
N GLU A 48 22.22 10.27 -11.60
CA GLU A 48 22.57 9.24 -12.57
C GLU A 48 23.16 7.99 -11.88
N THR A 49 23.97 8.17 -10.84
CA THR A 49 24.52 7.06 -10.04
C THR A 49 23.43 6.35 -9.23
N ILE A 50 22.50 7.10 -8.62
CA ILE A 50 21.32 6.55 -7.94
C ILE A 50 20.47 5.78 -8.96
N ASP A 51 20.26 6.33 -10.15
CA ASP A 51 19.43 5.73 -11.20
C ASP A 51 20.08 4.47 -11.79
N ARG A 52 21.40 4.46 -12.02
CA ARG A 52 22.13 3.24 -12.40
C ARG A 52 22.06 2.18 -11.30
N SER A 53 22.15 2.56 -10.02
CA SER A 53 22.02 1.64 -8.88
C SER A 53 20.59 1.10 -8.72
N LEU A 54 19.58 1.96 -8.94
CA LEU A 54 18.16 1.63 -8.86
C LEU A 54 17.77 0.75 -10.04
N ALA A 55 18.20 1.07 -11.25
CA ALA A 55 18.04 0.26 -12.45
C ALA A 55 18.75 -1.10 -12.32
N ARG A 56 19.94 -1.16 -11.71
CA ARG A 56 20.62 -2.44 -11.39
C ARG A 56 19.86 -3.23 -10.32
N ARG A 57 19.30 -2.58 -9.30
CA ARG A 57 18.41 -3.18 -8.28
C ARG A 57 17.08 -3.64 -8.87
N LEU A 58 16.50 -2.90 -9.83
CA LEU A 58 15.29 -3.22 -10.58
C LEU A 58 15.51 -4.47 -11.46
N ARG A 59 16.62 -4.48 -12.20
CA ARG A 59 17.05 -5.64 -13.00
C ARG A 59 17.32 -6.85 -12.11
N SER A 60 17.96 -6.66 -10.96
CA SER A 60 18.17 -7.71 -9.95
C SER A 60 16.85 -8.18 -9.32
N CYS A 61 15.86 -7.30 -9.10
CA CYS A 61 14.55 -7.68 -8.58
C CYS A 61 13.73 -8.47 -9.59
N ARG A 62 13.81 -8.12 -10.89
CA ARG A 62 13.20 -8.90 -11.98
C ARG A 62 13.83 -10.27 -12.15
N ARG A 63 15.16 -10.38 -12.02
CA ARG A 63 15.91 -11.63 -12.29
C ARG A 63 16.11 -12.55 -11.08
N GLY A 64 15.91 -12.07 -9.85
CA GLY A 64 16.33 -12.78 -8.62
C GLY A 64 15.19 -13.34 -7.76
N SER A 65 15.35 -14.59 -7.32
CA SER A 65 14.58 -15.23 -6.23
C SER A 65 14.58 -14.42 -4.91
N ARG A 66 15.58 -13.55 -4.68
CA ARG A 66 15.72 -12.73 -3.46
C ARG A 66 14.69 -11.60 -3.34
N CYS A 67 14.17 -11.06 -4.44
CA CYS A 67 13.15 -10.01 -4.37
C CYS A 67 11.76 -10.59 -4.06
N ARG A 68 11.53 -11.88 -4.39
CA ARG A 68 10.34 -12.63 -3.92
C ARG A 68 10.32 -12.79 -2.40
N ALA A 69 11.50 -12.86 -1.75
CA ALA A 69 11.59 -12.89 -0.29
C ALA A 69 11.19 -11.55 0.36
N ARG A 70 11.32 -10.43 -0.36
CA ARG A 70 10.93 -9.09 0.11
C ARG A 70 9.46 -8.83 -0.21
N LYS A 71 8.59 -9.33 0.66
CA LYS A 71 7.12 -9.13 0.62
C LYS A 71 6.67 -7.66 0.50
N TYR A 72 7.56 -6.70 0.74
CA TYR A 72 7.34 -5.25 0.59
C TYR A 72 8.40 -4.51 -0.28
N CYS A 73 8.69 -4.99 -1.49
CA CYS A 73 9.52 -4.19 -2.41
C CYS A 73 8.70 -3.10 -3.13
N ALA A 74 9.03 -1.82 -2.95
CA ALA A 74 8.38 -0.67 -3.63
C ALA A 74 8.19 -0.89 -5.13
N LEU A 75 9.20 -1.48 -5.77
CA LEU A 75 9.27 -1.71 -7.20
C LEU A 75 8.49 -2.96 -7.65
N CYS A 76 8.29 -3.94 -6.76
CA CYS A 76 7.52 -5.15 -7.06
C CYS A 76 6.03 -5.02 -6.70
N GLY A 77 5.58 -3.82 -6.28
CA GLY A 77 4.18 -3.58 -5.92
C GLY A 77 3.19 -4.04 -6.99
N PRO A 78 3.35 -3.66 -8.26
CA PRO A 78 2.44 -4.09 -9.33
C PRO A 78 2.41 -5.61 -9.54
N ILE A 79 3.58 -6.27 -9.52
CA ILE A 79 3.68 -7.73 -9.68
C ILE A 79 3.00 -8.45 -8.51
N GLN A 80 3.23 -7.96 -7.29
CA GLN A 80 2.57 -8.49 -6.11
C GLN A 80 1.05 -8.29 -6.21
N ALA A 81 0.59 -7.09 -6.59
CA ALA A 81 -0.83 -6.80 -6.78
C ALA A 81 -1.49 -7.75 -7.78
N ASP A 82 -0.86 -8.02 -8.92
CA ASP A 82 -1.33 -9.01 -9.91
C ASP A 82 -1.38 -10.43 -9.31
N GLN A 83 -0.31 -10.89 -8.66
CA GLN A 83 -0.29 -12.20 -7.99
C GLN A 83 -1.39 -12.33 -6.93
N PHE A 84 -1.64 -11.26 -6.16
CA PHE A 84 -2.72 -11.20 -5.19
C PHE A 84 -4.09 -11.23 -5.85
N GLY A 85 -4.28 -10.45 -6.92
CA GLY A 85 -5.48 -10.46 -7.74
C GLY A 85 -5.80 -11.86 -8.26
N ARG A 86 -4.81 -12.56 -8.82
CA ARG A 86 -4.98 -13.94 -9.29
C ARG A 86 -5.29 -14.92 -8.16
N ARG A 87 -4.60 -14.79 -7.02
CA ARG A 87 -4.73 -15.75 -5.90
C ARG A 87 -6.04 -15.60 -5.11
N PHE A 88 -6.47 -14.36 -4.88
CA PHE A 88 -7.60 -14.03 -4.01
C PHE A 88 -8.82 -13.56 -4.79
N GLY A 89 -8.65 -12.95 -5.96
CA GLY A 89 -9.74 -12.38 -6.77
C GLY A 89 -10.91 -13.33 -6.98
N PRO A 90 -10.72 -14.54 -7.53
CA PRO A 90 -11.82 -15.50 -7.74
C PRO A 90 -12.60 -15.87 -6.48
N LYS A 91 -12.02 -15.70 -5.29
CA LYS A 91 -12.63 -16.05 -4.01
C LYS A 91 -13.29 -14.83 -3.38
N LEU A 92 -12.70 -13.66 -3.53
CA LEU A 92 -13.33 -12.39 -3.17
C LEU A 92 -14.62 -12.14 -3.96
N LEU A 93 -14.66 -12.59 -5.23
CA LEU A 93 -15.86 -12.55 -6.06
C LEU A 93 -17.01 -13.43 -5.53
N LYS A 94 -16.72 -14.43 -4.70
CA LYS A 94 -17.73 -15.31 -4.10
C LYS A 94 -18.32 -14.75 -2.80
N LEU A 95 -17.81 -13.64 -2.29
CA LEU A 95 -18.34 -13.01 -1.09
C LEU A 95 -19.66 -12.33 -1.42
N ALA A 96 -20.76 -12.89 -0.93
CA ALA A 96 -22.10 -12.34 -1.15
C ALA A 96 -22.26 -10.96 -0.48
N ASN A 97 -21.78 -10.84 0.76
CA ASN A 97 -21.83 -9.60 1.54
C ASN A 97 -20.42 -9.16 1.89
N SER A 98 -19.94 -8.13 1.19
CA SER A 98 -18.59 -7.63 1.42
C SER A 98 -18.56 -6.13 1.69
N SER A 99 -17.72 -5.74 2.64
CA SER A 99 -17.41 -4.35 2.92
C SER A 99 -15.91 -4.09 2.83
N HIS A 100 -15.56 -2.90 2.37
CA HIS A 100 -14.21 -2.38 2.40
C HIS A 100 -14.06 -1.45 3.61
N LEU A 101 -13.20 -1.85 4.53
CA LEU A 101 -12.79 -1.09 5.69
C LEU A 101 -11.41 -0.48 5.42
N THR A 102 -11.29 0.83 5.53
CA THR A 102 -10.02 1.56 5.55
C THR A 102 -9.81 2.17 6.93
N LEU A 103 -8.70 1.81 7.58
CA LEU A 103 -8.25 2.39 8.83
C LEU A 103 -6.97 3.17 8.58
N THR A 104 -6.91 4.42 9.05
CA THR A 104 -5.77 5.31 8.80
C THR A 104 -5.21 5.82 10.12
N THR A 105 -3.91 5.68 10.31
CA THR A 105 -3.19 6.26 11.45
C THR A 105 -3.06 7.77 11.31
N ARG A 106 -2.66 8.46 12.38
CA ARG A 106 -2.12 9.82 12.21
C ARG A 106 -0.81 9.74 11.41
N ALA A 107 -0.49 10.82 10.70
CA ALA A 107 0.80 10.93 10.03
C ALA A 107 1.93 10.88 11.06
N CYS A 108 3.03 10.22 10.73
CA CYS A 108 4.22 10.17 11.56
C CYS A 108 5.45 10.65 10.78
N PRO A 109 6.34 11.44 11.39
CA PRO A 109 7.49 12.01 10.68
C PRO A 109 8.50 10.92 10.26
N VAL A 110 8.58 9.84 11.04
CA VAL A 110 9.50 8.73 10.79
C VAL A 110 8.72 7.43 10.71
N LEU A 111 8.87 6.73 9.59
CA LEU A 111 8.29 5.40 9.41
C LEU A 111 9.11 4.38 10.20
N THR A 112 8.45 3.70 11.15
CA THR A 112 9.08 2.68 11.99
C THR A 112 8.36 1.35 11.89
N ARG A 113 9.09 0.26 12.13
CA ARG A 113 8.50 -1.08 12.25
C ARG A 113 7.46 -1.14 13.38
N LYS A 114 7.76 -0.52 14.52
CA LYS A 114 6.85 -0.41 15.67
C LYS A 114 5.49 0.20 15.28
N GLY A 115 5.47 1.21 14.41
CA GLY A 115 4.23 1.79 13.90
C GLY A 115 3.37 0.81 13.08
N LEU A 116 4.01 0.01 12.22
CA LEU A 116 3.32 -1.03 11.45
C LEU A 116 2.80 -2.16 12.34
N ASP A 117 3.60 -2.60 13.31
CA ASP A 117 3.21 -3.65 14.25
C ASP A 117 2.05 -3.16 15.14
N ALA A 118 2.10 -1.91 15.63
CA ALA A 118 1.00 -1.31 16.39
C ALA A 118 -0.30 -1.19 15.57
N LEU A 119 -0.21 -0.78 14.29
CA LEU A 119 -1.38 -0.76 13.39
C LEU A 119 -1.99 -2.16 13.25
N LYS A 120 -1.15 -3.18 13.06
CA LYS A 120 -1.59 -4.58 13.00
C LYS A 120 -2.23 -5.02 14.31
N GLU A 121 -1.57 -4.82 15.45
CA GLU A 121 -2.04 -5.23 16.77
C GLU A 121 -3.37 -4.57 17.13
N ASN A 122 -3.52 -3.27 16.84
CA ASN A 122 -4.77 -2.56 17.05
C ASN A 122 -5.89 -3.13 16.16
N PHE A 123 -5.60 -3.50 14.92
CA PHE A 123 -6.58 -4.17 14.08
C PHE A 123 -6.94 -5.56 14.60
N ASP A 124 -5.96 -6.34 15.06
CA ASP A 124 -6.21 -7.63 15.70
C ASP A 124 -7.12 -7.46 16.93
N ARG A 125 -6.85 -6.49 17.80
CA ARG A 125 -7.71 -6.17 18.96
C ARG A 125 -9.11 -5.72 18.55
N LEU A 126 -9.25 -4.99 17.44
CA LEU A 126 -10.56 -4.61 16.87
C LEU A 126 -11.33 -5.87 16.42
N ARG A 127 -10.65 -6.79 15.73
CA ARG A 127 -11.25 -8.07 15.29
C ARG A 127 -11.66 -8.96 16.45
N GLU A 128 -10.96 -8.87 17.58
CA GLU A 128 -11.29 -9.65 18.78
C GLU A 128 -12.55 -9.15 19.51
N ARG A 129 -13.06 -7.95 19.17
CA ARG A 129 -14.28 -7.42 19.81
C ARG A 129 -15.51 -8.23 19.41
N LYS A 130 -16.38 -8.50 20.40
CA LYS A 130 -17.63 -9.28 20.24
C LYS A 130 -18.45 -8.84 19.02
N ARG A 131 -18.70 -7.53 18.88
CA ARG A 131 -19.49 -6.99 17.75
C ARG A 131 -18.81 -7.18 16.40
N PHE A 132 -17.48 -7.13 16.33
CA PHE A 132 -16.76 -7.42 15.09
C PHE A 132 -16.92 -8.90 14.72
N LYS A 133 -16.67 -9.82 15.65
CA LYS A 133 -16.84 -11.28 15.45
C LYS A 133 -18.25 -11.67 15.06
N GLN A 134 -19.26 -10.99 15.60
CA GLN A 134 -20.67 -11.23 15.25
C GLN A 134 -21.02 -10.77 13.82
N ALA A 135 -20.38 -9.70 13.35
CA ALA A 135 -20.66 -9.11 12.04
C ALA A 135 -19.77 -9.64 10.91
N VAL A 136 -18.57 -10.15 11.21
CA VAL A 136 -17.53 -10.47 10.22
C VAL A 136 -17.00 -11.89 10.45
N TRP A 137 -17.14 -12.76 9.45
CA TRP A 137 -16.61 -14.13 9.48
C TRP A 137 -15.13 -14.21 9.14
N GLY A 138 -14.67 -13.34 8.26
CA GLY A 138 -13.36 -13.45 7.65
C GLY A 138 -13.04 -12.25 6.78
N GLY A 139 -11.96 -12.37 6.04
CA GLY A 139 -11.57 -11.34 5.10
C GLY A 139 -10.11 -11.39 4.73
N VAL A 140 -9.67 -10.35 4.02
CA VAL A 140 -8.28 -10.14 3.65
C VAL A 140 -7.88 -8.71 3.96
N VAL A 141 -6.74 -8.56 4.62
CA VAL A 141 -6.17 -7.26 4.99
C VAL A 141 -4.95 -7.01 4.13
N ASN A 142 -4.76 -5.76 3.75
CA ASN A 142 -3.61 -5.23 3.05
C ASN A 142 -3.16 -3.92 3.74
N TYR A 143 -1.86 -3.76 3.99
CA TYR A 143 -1.33 -2.50 4.52
C TYR A 143 -0.78 -1.63 3.38
N GLN A 144 -1.27 -0.41 3.30
CA GLN A 144 -0.74 0.61 2.39
C GLN A 144 0.04 1.63 3.20
N ILE A 145 1.20 2.03 2.67
CA ILE A 145 2.07 3.03 3.29
C ILE A 145 2.18 4.16 2.28
N GLU A 146 1.89 5.38 2.71
CA GLU A 146 1.95 6.58 1.88
C GLU A 146 2.87 7.61 2.56
N HIS A 147 3.58 8.41 1.77
CA HIS A 147 4.30 9.58 2.28
C HIS A 147 3.67 10.84 1.68
N ARG A 148 3.34 11.80 2.53
CA ARG A 148 2.82 13.13 2.15
C ARG A 148 3.68 14.22 2.77
N ALA A 149 3.36 15.48 2.48
CA ALA A 149 4.02 16.62 3.12
C ALA A 149 3.97 16.57 4.67
N SER A 150 2.93 15.96 5.25
CA SER A 150 2.77 15.79 6.70
C SER A 150 3.50 14.55 7.27
N GLY A 151 4.22 13.80 6.45
CA GLY A 151 4.94 12.58 6.83
C GLY A 151 4.29 11.29 6.36
N TRP A 152 4.61 10.20 7.03
CA TRP A 152 4.17 8.85 6.70
C TRP A 152 2.77 8.54 7.22
N LEU A 153 1.89 8.12 6.33
CA LEU A 153 0.56 7.62 6.64
C LEU A 153 0.52 6.11 6.47
N LEU A 154 0.01 5.44 7.51
CA LEU A 154 -0.22 4.00 7.48
C LEU A 154 -1.70 3.76 7.32
N HIS A 155 -2.03 3.00 6.28
CA HIS A 155 -3.37 2.60 5.96
C HIS A 155 -3.49 1.09 6.08
N LEU A 156 -4.62 0.64 6.57
CA LEU A 156 -5.03 -0.75 6.56
C LEU A 156 -6.33 -0.84 5.76
N HIS A 157 -6.27 -1.59 4.67
CA HIS A 157 -7.40 -1.90 3.81
C HIS A 157 -7.84 -3.32 4.08
N ALA A 158 -9.10 -3.52 4.45
CA ALA A 158 -9.65 -4.84 4.70
C ALA A 158 -10.91 -5.05 3.87
N ILE A 159 -10.95 -6.15 3.12
CA ILE A 159 -12.17 -6.67 2.52
C ILE A 159 -12.76 -7.66 3.51
N LEU A 160 -13.92 -7.31 4.06
CA LEU A 160 -14.61 -8.06 5.10
C LEU A 160 -15.65 -8.99 4.47
N ASP A 161 -15.65 -10.25 4.87
CA ASP A 161 -16.73 -11.20 4.62
C ASP A 161 -17.76 -11.07 5.75
N GLN A 162 -18.90 -10.44 5.44
CA GLN A 162 -19.87 -10.00 6.45
C GLN A 162 -21.03 -10.98 6.61
N LYS A 163 -21.33 -11.32 7.86
CA LYS A 163 -22.59 -11.96 8.27
C LYS A 163 -23.69 -10.92 8.49
N GLY A 164 -23.31 -9.72 8.95
CA GLY A 164 -24.24 -8.64 9.26
C GLY A 164 -23.57 -7.28 9.14
N ALA A 165 -24.38 -6.23 9.23
CA ALA A 165 -23.89 -4.86 9.07
C ALA A 165 -22.96 -4.46 10.23
N LEU A 166 -21.70 -4.17 9.90
CA LEU A 166 -20.78 -3.55 10.83
C LEU A 166 -21.06 -2.03 10.86
N SER A 167 -21.35 -1.48 12.04
CA SER A 167 -21.62 -0.05 12.17
C SER A 167 -20.34 0.77 12.01
N ARG A 168 -20.35 1.77 11.12
CA ARG A 168 -19.24 2.70 10.93
C ARG A 168 -18.95 3.52 12.19
N SER A 169 -19.99 4.01 12.89
CA SER A 169 -19.82 4.81 14.11
C SER A 169 -19.19 3.99 15.23
N TRP A 170 -19.66 2.75 15.42
CA TRP A 170 -19.06 1.81 16.38
C TRP A 170 -17.60 1.49 16.01
N THR A 171 -17.32 1.23 14.73
CA THR A 171 -15.97 0.92 14.26
C THR A 171 -15.03 2.10 14.49
N LYS A 172 -15.46 3.33 14.15
CA LYS A 172 -14.68 4.54 14.39
C LYS A 172 -14.36 4.73 15.87
N LYS A 173 -15.37 4.68 16.74
CA LYS A 173 -15.17 4.82 18.19
C LYS A 173 -14.19 3.77 18.72
N THR A 174 -14.44 2.50 18.41
CA THR A 174 -13.60 1.39 18.89
C THR A 174 -12.17 1.48 18.37
N TRP A 175 -11.99 1.92 17.12
CA TRP A 175 -10.67 2.15 16.54
C TRP A 175 -9.89 3.24 17.26
N THR A 176 -10.55 4.36 17.55
CA THR A 176 -9.97 5.47 18.33
C THR A 176 -9.61 5.01 19.75
N ASP A 177 -10.51 4.29 20.43
CA ASP A 177 -10.32 3.79 21.80
C ASP A 177 -9.15 2.78 21.89
N LEU A 178 -8.83 2.08 20.80
CA LEU A 178 -7.68 1.18 20.70
C LEU A 178 -6.36 1.90 20.42
N GLY A 179 -6.38 3.22 20.19
CA GLY A 179 -5.20 3.99 19.76
C GLY A 179 -4.85 3.79 18.28
N GLY A 180 -5.79 3.30 17.47
CA GLY A 180 -5.53 2.92 16.08
C GLY A 180 -5.37 4.11 15.11
N GLY A 181 -5.89 5.28 15.44
CA GLY A 181 -5.74 6.47 14.61
C GLY A 181 -7.01 7.30 14.50
N TRP A 182 -7.13 8.06 13.41
CA TRP A 182 -8.08 9.17 13.30
C TRP A 182 -9.23 8.91 12.31
N ALA A 183 -8.96 8.20 11.21
CA ALA A 183 -9.92 8.04 10.13
C ALA A 183 -10.33 6.58 9.92
N VAL A 184 -11.64 6.40 9.78
CA VAL A 184 -12.28 5.13 9.45
C VAL A 184 -13.25 5.36 8.30
N LYS A 185 -13.02 4.64 7.21
CA LYS A 185 -13.96 4.51 6.08
C LYS A 185 -14.47 3.08 6.06
N LEU A 186 -15.79 2.93 6.01
CA LEU A 186 -16.43 1.63 5.84
C LEU A 186 -17.46 1.81 4.73
N GLN A 187 -17.29 1.05 3.65
CA GLN A 187 -18.20 1.08 2.50
C GLN A 187 -18.59 -0.35 2.14
N THR A 188 -19.86 -0.58 1.82
CA THR A 188 -20.27 -1.83 1.16
C THR A 188 -19.63 -1.87 -0.22
N ILE A 189 -19.20 -3.05 -0.65
CA ILE A 189 -18.62 -3.26 -1.98
C ILE A 189 -19.68 -3.88 -2.87
N THR A 190 -19.88 -3.29 -4.06
CA THR A 190 -20.71 -3.89 -5.09
C THR A 190 -20.16 -5.26 -5.48
N PRO A 191 -20.98 -6.32 -5.47
CA PRO A 191 -20.55 -7.64 -5.92
C PRO A 191 -19.85 -7.58 -7.28
N GLY A 192 -18.73 -8.29 -7.43
CA GLY A 192 -17.91 -8.27 -8.65
C GLY A 192 -16.73 -7.30 -8.61
N THR A 193 -16.76 -6.29 -7.72
CA THR A 193 -15.72 -5.24 -7.68
C THR A 193 -14.65 -5.45 -6.60
N GLN A 194 -14.79 -6.49 -5.77
CA GLN A 194 -13.88 -6.77 -4.66
C GLN A 194 -12.38 -6.84 -5.04
N PRO A 195 -11.99 -7.49 -6.15
CA PRO A 195 -10.58 -7.58 -6.52
C PRO A 195 -9.94 -6.21 -6.82
N VAL A 196 -10.71 -5.31 -7.44
CA VAL A 196 -10.27 -3.96 -7.79
C VAL A 196 -9.91 -3.16 -6.53
N VAL A 197 -10.76 -3.25 -5.50
CA VAL A 197 -10.54 -2.58 -4.21
C VAL A 197 -9.26 -3.08 -3.53
N LEU A 198 -8.95 -4.37 -3.65
CA LEU A 198 -7.74 -4.95 -3.06
C LEU A 198 -6.46 -4.46 -3.76
N ILE A 199 -6.50 -4.34 -5.09
CA ILE A 199 -5.38 -3.86 -5.92
C ILE A 199 -5.04 -2.41 -5.57
N TYR A 200 -6.02 -1.57 -5.25
CA TYR A 200 -5.77 -0.20 -4.82
C TYR A 200 -4.89 -0.13 -3.57
N GLY A 201 -5.12 -1.00 -2.57
CA GLY A 201 -4.28 -1.05 -1.38
C GLY A 201 -2.87 -1.55 -1.65
N ALA A 202 -2.61 -2.22 -2.79
CA ALA A 202 -1.29 -2.72 -3.15
C ALA A 202 -0.42 -1.65 -3.84
N ARG A 203 -0.96 -0.45 -4.06
CA ARG A 203 -0.20 0.71 -4.53
C ARG A 203 0.86 1.08 -3.49
N LYS A 204 2.07 1.33 -3.98
CA LYS A 204 3.22 1.67 -3.16
C LYS A 204 3.52 3.17 -3.30
N PRO A 205 4.11 3.79 -2.27
CA PRO A 205 4.36 5.22 -2.31
C PRO A 205 5.33 5.52 -3.46
N ASN A 206 5.11 6.65 -4.13
CA ASN A 206 6.06 7.15 -5.11
C ASN A 206 7.27 7.73 -4.37
N LEU A 207 8.23 6.86 -4.04
CA LEU A 207 9.45 7.21 -3.29
C LEU A 207 10.63 7.52 -4.23
N ALA A 208 10.38 7.74 -5.52
CA ALA A 208 11.40 7.66 -6.55
C ALA A 208 12.56 8.66 -6.40
N LEU A 209 12.41 9.69 -5.54
CA LEU A 209 13.34 10.83 -5.51
C LEU A 209 14.03 11.07 -4.15
N ASP A 210 13.67 10.35 -3.08
CA ASP A 210 14.26 10.61 -1.75
C ASP A 210 14.86 9.33 -1.14
N SER A 211 16.19 9.33 -1.01
CA SER A 211 16.97 8.22 -0.47
C SER A 211 16.74 7.98 1.02
N ASN A 212 16.45 9.02 1.81
CA ASN A 212 16.11 8.91 3.22
C ASN A 212 14.77 8.22 3.40
N LEU A 213 13.76 8.65 2.65
CA LEU A 213 12.43 8.03 2.71
C LEU A 213 12.47 6.58 2.27
N LEU A 214 13.25 6.27 1.23
CA LEU A 214 13.44 4.90 0.77
C LEU A 214 14.12 4.02 1.84
N ARG A 215 15.12 4.55 2.57
CA ARG A 215 15.76 3.84 3.69
C ARG A 215 14.77 3.55 4.82
N GLN A 216 13.98 4.54 5.24
CA GLN A 216 12.96 4.35 6.29
C GLN A 216 11.94 3.30 5.86
N PHE A 217 11.44 3.38 4.62
CA PHE A 217 10.52 2.40 4.06
C PHE A 217 11.08 0.98 4.09
N HIS A 218 12.30 0.79 3.62
CA HIS A 218 12.93 -0.52 3.62
C HIS A 218 13.18 -1.07 5.03
N ALA A 219 13.64 -0.23 5.96
CA ALA A 219 13.89 -0.63 7.34
C ALA A 219 12.59 -1.05 8.04
N ALA A 220 11.52 -0.26 7.91
CA ALA A 220 10.25 -0.54 8.57
C ALA A 220 9.53 -1.76 7.98
N THR A 221 9.61 -1.97 6.66
CA THR A 221 8.86 -3.03 5.97
C THR A 221 9.62 -4.36 5.83
N ALA A 222 10.87 -4.42 6.27
CA ALA A 222 11.68 -5.64 6.22
C ALA A 222 10.98 -6.81 6.93
N GLY A 223 10.69 -7.88 6.18
CA GLY A 223 10.00 -9.07 6.69
C GLY A 223 8.51 -8.87 7.04
N PHE A 224 7.97 -7.66 6.88
CA PHE A 224 6.57 -7.39 7.13
C PHE A 224 5.69 -8.03 6.05
N VAL A 225 4.52 -8.55 6.42
CA VAL A 225 3.61 -9.24 5.51
C VAL A 225 2.47 -8.29 5.15
N SER A 226 2.43 -7.86 3.89
CA SER A 226 1.44 -6.90 3.39
C SER A 226 0.04 -7.42 3.46
N ILE A 227 -0.14 -8.65 3.01
CA ILE A 227 -1.46 -9.21 2.78
C ILE A 227 -1.64 -10.47 3.61
N ARG A 228 -2.71 -10.46 4.40
CA ARG A 228 -3.06 -11.54 5.31
C ARG A 228 -4.55 -11.82 5.22
N PRO A 229 -4.97 -13.02 4.78
CA PRO A 229 -6.34 -13.43 4.97
C PRO A 229 -6.57 -13.92 6.41
N TRP A 230 -7.82 -13.95 6.84
CA TRP A 230 -8.25 -14.57 8.09
C TRP A 230 -9.66 -15.17 7.94
N GLY A 231 -10.07 -15.96 8.94
CA GLY A 231 -11.40 -16.57 8.97
C GLY A 231 -11.65 -17.46 7.76
N THR A 232 -12.79 -17.26 7.09
CA THR A 232 -13.21 -17.99 5.87
C THR A 232 -12.19 -17.97 4.74
N LEU A 233 -11.33 -16.95 4.69
CA LEU A 233 -10.27 -16.82 3.69
C LEU A 233 -8.90 -17.36 4.16
N HIS A 234 -8.77 -17.82 5.40
CA HIS A 234 -7.50 -18.34 5.94
C HIS A 234 -6.95 -19.58 5.21
N PRO A 235 -7.76 -20.60 4.82
CA PRO A 235 -7.27 -21.78 4.10
C PRO A 235 -6.53 -21.45 2.80
N LEU A 236 -6.75 -20.25 2.26
CA LEU A 236 -6.18 -19.78 1.00
C LEU A 236 -4.70 -19.44 1.09
N TYR A 237 -4.16 -19.35 2.30
CA TYR A 237 -2.73 -19.12 2.50
C TYR A 237 -1.88 -20.37 2.23
N GLY A 238 -2.50 -21.52 1.94
CA GLY A 238 -1.78 -22.77 1.67
C GLY A 238 -1.11 -23.37 2.92
N VAL A 239 -1.35 -22.77 4.08
CA VAL A 239 -1.06 -23.39 5.37
C VAL A 239 -2.16 -24.43 5.55
N LYS A 240 -1.81 -25.72 5.42
CA LYS A 240 -2.71 -26.81 5.84
C LYS A 240 -3.24 -26.41 7.22
N PRO A 241 -4.56 -26.33 7.44
CA PRO A 241 -5.07 -26.09 8.79
C PRO A 241 -4.39 -27.10 9.70
N ARG A 242 -3.68 -26.64 10.75
CA ARG A 242 -3.31 -27.55 11.83
C ARG A 242 -4.66 -28.02 12.36
N LEU A 243 -5.00 -29.28 12.09
CA LEU A 243 -6.27 -29.93 12.45
C LEU A 243 -6.46 -30.10 13.98
N GLY A 244 -5.88 -29.21 14.80
CA GLY A 244 -6.02 -29.23 16.25
C GLY A 244 -6.43 -27.86 16.76
N GLY A 245 -7.69 -27.71 17.17
CA GLY A 245 -8.04 -26.67 18.15
C GLY A 245 -9.37 -25.94 17.97
N TYR A 246 -10.10 -26.12 16.88
CA TYR A 246 -11.43 -25.49 16.70
C TYR A 246 -12.51 -26.53 16.41
N LEU A 247 -12.55 -27.59 17.21
CA LEU A 247 -13.80 -28.33 17.44
C LEU A 247 -14.39 -27.79 18.74
N GLY A 248 -15.65 -27.37 18.64
CA GLY A 248 -16.32 -26.54 19.61
C GLY A 248 -16.48 -27.21 20.98
N ARG A 249 -16.37 -26.39 22.03
CA ARG A 249 -17.24 -26.55 23.18
C ARG A 249 -18.54 -25.85 22.86
N THR A 250 -19.49 -26.61 22.31
CA THR A 250 -20.91 -26.34 22.55
C THR A 250 -21.17 -26.75 24.00
N GLN A 251 -21.46 -25.78 24.85
CA GLN A 251 -22.31 -25.99 26.03
C GLN A 251 -23.72 -25.58 25.63
#